data_AF-A0A2P6FGM1-F1
#
_entry.id   AF-A0A2P6FGM1-F1
#
_cell.length_a   1.000
_cell.length_b   1.000
_cell.length_c   1.000
_cell.angle_alpha   90.00
_cell.angle_beta   90.00
_cell.angle_gamma   90.00
#
_symmetry.space_group_name_H-M   'P 1'
#
loop_
_entity.id
_entity.type
_entity.pdbx_description
1 polymer ?
#
loop_
_entity_poly.entity_id
_entity_poly.type
_entity_poly.pdbx_seq_one_letter_code
_entity_poly.pdbx_strand_id
1 'polypeptide(L)'
;MSSTPRPSSSFSARTIVSHRHDGDTASTSQGQSIQRTLSRATTRPPTRARSRAASSIGGGLSQHIVCAVSESRGVSPTVGLAFVNVSTGEAVMSQICDNQFYVRTVLKLQVFEPTEILLVSTSGPNQKSKMYSLIEEEVIGSKIVCVDRRYWSEPAGMDFIQQLAFPEDVEAIKVATGGNFYATCCLAAVCEP
;
A
#
# COMPACT_ATOMS: atom_id res chain seq x y z
N MET A 1 -31.26 -36.92 -51.63
CA MET A 1 -30.94 -35.79 -50.73
C MET A 1 -29.92 -36.30 -49.74
N SER A 2 -28.66 -35.91 -49.96
CA SER A 2 -27.44 -36.50 -49.40
C SER A 2 -27.04 -35.87 -48.07
N SER A 3 -26.73 -36.72 -47.11
CA SER A 3 -26.20 -36.40 -45.78
C SER A 3 -24.73 -36.00 -45.83
N THR A 4 -24.40 -34.80 -45.34
CA THR A 4 -23.04 -34.28 -45.17
C THR A 4 -22.60 -34.35 -43.69
N PRO A 5 -21.36 -34.77 -43.39
CA PRO A 5 -20.88 -35.00 -42.02
C PRO A 5 -20.31 -33.76 -41.31
N ARG A 6 -20.31 -33.82 -39.97
CA ARG A 6 -19.75 -32.82 -39.03
C ARG A 6 -18.21 -32.75 -39.11
N PRO A 7 -17.60 -31.57 -38.91
CA PRO A 7 -16.16 -31.46 -38.66
C PRO A 7 -15.81 -31.68 -37.18
N SER A 8 -14.71 -32.42 -36.96
CA SER A 8 -14.07 -32.67 -35.67
C SER A 8 -13.05 -31.57 -35.35
N SER A 9 -13.13 -30.95 -34.17
CA SER A 9 -12.09 -30.05 -33.67
C SER A 9 -11.30 -30.71 -32.53
N SER A 10 -9.99 -30.84 -32.76
CA SER A 10 -8.99 -31.47 -31.91
C SER A 10 -8.74 -30.72 -30.59
N PHE A 11 -8.70 -31.46 -29.47
CA PHE A 11 -8.20 -31.01 -28.17
C PHE A 11 -6.67 -31.12 -28.14
N SER A 12 -5.97 -30.04 -27.84
CA SER A 12 -4.53 -30.06 -27.52
C SER A 12 -4.33 -29.74 -26.04
N ALA A 13 -4.11 -30.78 -25.22
CA ALA A 13 -3.63 -30.66 -23.86
C ALA A 13 -2.09 -30.64 -23.87
N ARG A 14 -1.48 -29.61 -23.29
CA ARG A 14 -0.03 -29.57 -23.04
C ARG A 14 0.29 -30.29 -21.74
N THR A 15 0.99 -31.41 -21.84
CA THR A 15 1.60 -32.14 -20.73
C THR A 15 2.86 -31.39 -20.26
N ILE A 16 2.90 -31.02 -18.98
CA ILE A 16 4.11 -30.53 -18.31
C ILE A 16 4.87 -31.74 -17.76
N VAL A 17 6.10 -31.94 -18.25
CA VAL A 17 7.01 -33.00 -17.81
C VAL A 17 7.64 -32.62 -16.48
N SER A 18 7.41 -33.42 -15.45
CA SER A 18 8.09 -33.36 -14.15
C SER A 18 9.27 -34.34 -14.14
N HIS A 19 10.50 -33.84 -14.04
CA HIS A 19 11.66 -34.68 -13.71
C HIS A 19 12.07 -34.44 -12.25
N ARG A 20 11.84 -35.47 -11.43
CA ARG A 20 12.45 -35.66 -10.10
C ARG A 20 13.61 -36.65 -10.25
N HIS A 21 14.75 -36.36 -9.63
CA HIS A 21 15.82 -37.33 -9.41
C HIS A 21 16.25 -37.23 -7.95
N ASP A 22 16.25 -38.37 -7.28
CA ASP A 22 16.50 -38.56 -5.86
C ASP A 22 17.34 -39.84 -5.68
N GLY A 23 18.35 -39.77 -4.81
CA GLY A 23 19.12 -40.86 -4.15
C GLY A 23 19.95 -41.81 -5.03
N ASP A 24 21.28 -41.84 -4.97
CA ASP A 24 22.24 -42.25 -3.91
C ASP A 24 22.82 -43.66 -4.15
N THR A 25 24.17 -43.80 -4.13
CA THR A 25 24.95 -44.65 -3.18
C THR A 25 26.40 -44.93 -3.66
N ALA A 26 27.37 -44.54 -2.81
CA ALA A 26 28.71 -45.07 -2.48
C ALA A 26 29.84 -45.28 -3.52
N SER A 27 31.01 -44.64 -3.27
CA SER A 27 32.20 -45.27 -2.62
C SER A 27 33.51 -44.44 -2.71
N THR A 28 34.10 -44.19 -1.53
CA THR A 28 35.54 -44.38 -1.15
C THR A 28 36.67 -43.41 -1.59
N SER A 29 37.19 -42.71 -0.56
CA SER A 29 38.61 -42.51 -0.15
C SER A 29 39.33 -41.17 -0.35
N GLN A 30 40.12 -40.87 0.70
CA GLN A 30 41.20 -39.86 0.86
C GLN A 30 40.71 -38.40 0.98
N GLY A 31 41.14 -37.57 1.92
CA GLY A 31 42.19 -37.60 2.94
C GLY A 31 42.35 -36.16 3.45
N GLN A 32 43.04 -36.00 4.57
CA GLN A 32 43.58 -34.75 5.13
C GLN A 32 42.72 -33.93 6.12
N SER A 33 43.31 -33.87 7.32
CA SER A 33 43.02 -33.04 8.48
C SER A 33 43.18 -31.55 8.17
N ILE A 34 42.19 -30.71 8.52
CA ILE A 34 42.39 -29.29 8.86
C ILE A 34 41.47 -28.87 10.03
N GLN A 35 42.11 -28.76 11.20
CA GLN A 35 41.96 -27.78 12.28
C GLN A 35 40.64 -27.00 12.46
N ARG A 36 40.02 -27.23 13.64
CA ARG A 36 39.05 -26.34 14.30
C ARG A 36 39.65 -24.93 14.45
N THR A 37 38.96 -23.94 13.91
CA THR A 37 39.16 -22.53 14.27
C THR A 37 37.82 -21.88 14.61
N LEU A 38 37.92 -20.94 15.54
CA LEU A 38 36.87 -20.42 16.39
C LEU A 38 35.87 -19.55 15.65
N SER A 39 34.65 -19.57 16.18
CA SER A 39 33.52 -18.68 15.90
C SER A 39 33.92 -17.22 15.69
N ARG A 40 33.83 -16.74 14.44
CA ARG A 40 33.86 -15.31 14.12
C ARG A 40 32.43 -14.78 14.21
N ALA A 41 32.06 -14.28 15.39
CA ALA A 41 30.86 -13.47 15.55
C ALA A 41 30.97 -12.26 14.61
N THR A 42 30.14 -12.23 13.58
CA THR A 42 29.97 -11.02 12.77
C THR A 42 29.10 -10.06 13.58
N THR A 43 29.73 -9.03 14.14
CA THR A 43 29.04 -7.91 14.77
C THR A 43 28.26 -7.18 13.68
N ARG A 44 26.95 -7.47 13.61
CA ARG A 44 26.00 -6.67 12.83
C ARG A 44 26.14 -5.21 13.29
N PRO A 45 26.42 -4.25 12.39
CA PRO A 45 26.46 -2.84 12.77
C PRO A 45 25.11 -2.48 13.39
N PRO A 46 25.07 -1.69 14.49
CA PRO A 46 23.80 -1.16 14.95
C PRO A 46 23.20 -0.38 13.78
N THR A 47 21.98 -0.75 13.39
CA THR A 47 21.15 0.06 12.51
C THR A 47 20.99 1.42 13.18
N ARG A 48 21.87 2.34 12.79
CA ARG A 48 21.79 3.76 13.09
C ARG A 48 20.33 4.16 12.88
N ALA A 49 19.67 4.58 13.96
CA ALA A 49 18.35 5.17 13.89
C ALA A 49 18.36 6.17 12.73
N ARG A 50 17.55 5.89 11.70
CA ARG A 50 17.40 6.82 10.58
C ARG A 50 16.92 8.11 11.20
N SER A 51 17.76 9.14 11.10
CA SER A 51 17.35 10.52 11.29
C SER A 51 16.09 10.69 10.44
N ARG A 52 14.94 10.80 11.12
CA ARG A 52 13.68 11.11 10.46
C ARG A 52 13.89 12.46 9.80
N ALA A 53 13.93 12.50 8.48
CA ALA A 53 13.75 13.75 7.76
C ALA A 53 12.28 14.16 7.94
N ALA A 54 11.91 14.53 9.17
CA ALA A 54 10.78 15.38 9.40
C ALA A 54 11.19 16.72 8.77
N SER A 55 10.47 17.15 7.74
CA SER A 55 10.48 18.56 7.33
C SER A 55 9.99 19.38 8.52
N SER A 56 10.91 19.68 9.42
CA SER A 56 10.70 20.50 10.60
C SER A 56 11.07 21.93 10.23
N ILE A 57 10.30 22.51 9.31
CA ILE A 57 10.23 23.97 9.23
C ILE A 57 9.26 24.39 10.34
N GLY A 58 9.79 24.55 11.56
CA GLY A 58 9.06 25.05 12.72
C GLY A 58 9.03 24.06 13.90
N GLY A 59 9.83 24.35 14.93
CA GLY A 59 9.92 23.53 16.13
C GLY A 59 8.61 23.44 16.93
N GLY A 60 8.34 22.25 17.47
CA GLY A 60 7.55 22.07 18.70
C GLY A 60 6.02 22.13 18.60
N LEU A 61 5.43 22.52 17.47
CA LEU A 61 3.98 22.47 17.30
C LEU A 61 3.58 21.08 16.81
N SER A 62 2.76 20.37 17.60
CA SER A 62 2.11 19.13 17.18
C SER A 62 1.28 19.40 15.94
N GLN A 63 1.75 18.92 14.78
CA GLN A 63 1.05 19.07 13.51
C GLN A 63 -0.25 18.27 13.56
N HIS A 64 -1.39 18.90 13.24
CA HIS A 64 -2.67 18.20 13.16
C HIS A 64 -2.89 17.73 11.71
N ILE A 65 -2.52 16.47 11.46
CA ILE A 65 -2.58 15.86 10.13
C ILE A 65 -3.67 14.79 10.14
N VAL A 66 -4.66 14.99 9.27
CA VAL A 66 -5.71 13.99 9.01
C VAL A 66 -5.36 13.26 7.73
N CYS A 67 -5.37 11.93 7.77
CA CYS A 67 -5.11 11.09 6.61
C CYS A 67 -6.32 10.22 6.27
N ALA A 68 -6.82 10.28 5.05
CA ALA A 68 -7.77 9.29 4.55
C ALA A 68 -7.06 8.20 3.75
N VAL A 69 -7.45 6.94 3.98
CA VAL A 69 -6.95 5.76 3.27
C VAL A 69 -8.11 4.95 2.70
N SER A 70 -8.08 4.68 1.40
CA SER A 70 -9.01 3.77 0.73
C SER A 70 -8.27 2.77 -0.15
N GLU A 71 -8.84 1.59 -0.36
CA GLU A 71 -8.24 0.54 -1.17
C GLU A 71 -9.21 -0.07 -2.19
N SER A 72 -8.65 -0.50 -3.31
CA SER A 72 -9.33 -1.37 -4.27
C SER A 72 -9.43 -2.80 -3.75
N ARG A 73 -10.31 -3.60 -4.35
CA ARG A 73 -10.30 -5.06 -4.17
C ARG A 73 -9.22 -5.70 -5.05
N GLY A 74 -8.81 -6.93 -4.71
CA GLY A 74 -7.91 -7.76 -5.51
C GLY A 74 -6.58 -8.09 -4.82
N VAL A 75 -5.70 -8.81 -5.52
CA VAL A 75 -4.41 -9.31 -4.99
C VAL A 75 -3.33 -8.21 -4.92
N SER A 76 -3.37 -7.27 -5.87
CA SER A 76 -2.50 -6.09 -5.91
C SER A 76 -3.35 -4.84 -5.74
N PRO A 77 -3.78 -4.53 -4.50
CA PRO A 77 -4.69 -3.42 -4.25
C PRO A 77 -4.05 -2.09 -4.65
N THR A 78 -4.83 -1.25 -5.30
CA THR A 78 -4.52 0.18 -5.44
C THR A 78 -5.02 0.88 -4.19
N VAL A 79 -4.12 1.54 -3.48
CA VAL A 79 -4.41 2.28 -2.25
C VAL A 79 -4.31 3.77 -2.53
N GLY A 80 -5.40 4.48 -2.28
CA GLY A 80 -5.43 5.94 -2.24
C GLY A 80 -5.11 6.45 -0.84
N LEU A 81 -4.39 7.56 -0.80
CA LEU A 81 -4.01 8.28 0.40
C LEU A 81 -4.21 9.78 0.14
N ALA A 82 -4.75 10.49 1.12
CA ALA A 82 -4.69 11.95 1.17
C ALA A 82 -4.32 12.37 2.60
N PHE A 83 -3.25 13.15 2.74
CA PHE A 83 -2.81 13.74 4.00
C PHE A 83 -3.10 15.23 3.94
N VAL A 84 -3.87 15.75 4.90
CA VAL A 84 -4.14 17.18 5.01
C VAL A 84 -3.64 17.67 6.35
N ASN A 85 -2.70 18.60 6.32
CA ASN A 85 -2.29 19.33 7.50
C ASN A 85 -3.28 20.47 7.72
N VAL A 86 -4.18 20.29 8.69
CA VAL A 86 -5.24 21.25 8.99
C VAL A 86 -4.66 22.56 9.54
N SER A 87 -3.45 22.53 10.09
CA SER A 87 -2.79 23.72 10.64
C SER A 87 -2.17 24.61 9.56
N THR A 88 -1.74 24.04 8.43
CA THR A 88 -1.05 24.76 7.34
C THR A 88 -1.87 24.87 6.06
N GLY A 89 -2.91 24.06 5.90
CA GLY A 89 -3.66 23.93 4.65
C GLY A 89 -2.94 23.11 3.58
N GLU A 90 -1.81 22.48 3.90
CA GLU A 90 -1.07 21.65 2.95
C GLU A 90 -1.73 20.29 2.76
N ALA A 91 -1.91 19.88 1.50
CA ALA A 91 -2.45 18.57 1.15
C ALA A 91 -1.44 17.77 0.32
N VAL A 92 -1.25 16.50 0.67
CA VAL A 92 -0.46 15.54 -0.10
C VAL A 92 -1.34 14.36 -0.48
N MET A 93 -1.56 14.16 -1.77
CA MET A 93 -2.29 13.01 -2.30
C MET A 93 -1.34 11.97 -2.88
N SER A 94 -1.72 10.70 -2.79
CA SER A 94 -0.91 9.60 -3.31
C SER A 94 -1.77 8.41 -3.67
N GLN A 95 -1.50 7.80 -4.83
CA GLN A 95 -2.07 6.51 -5.21
C GLN A 95 -0.94 5.52 -5.43
N ILE A 96 -0.97 4.40 -4.71
CA ILE A 96 0.08 3.38 -4.78
C ILE A 96 -0.52 2.02 -5.06
N CYS A 97 0.10 1.26 -5.95
CA CYS A 97 -0.16 -0.16 -6.05
C CYS A 97 0.65 -0.88 -4.98
N ASP A 98 -0.04 -1.55 -4.07
CA ASP A 98 0.56 -2.34 -3.00
C ASP A 98 0.30 -3.84 -3.23
N ASN A 99 0.79 -4.65 -2.31
CA ASN A 99 0.43 -6.07 -2.20
C ASN A 99 -0.40 -6.29 -0.94
N GLN A 100 -0.75 -7.56 -0.69
CA GLN A 100 -1.53 -7.94 0.50
C GLN A 100 -0.84 -7.66 1.85
N PHE A 101 0.42 -7.23 1.87
CA PHE A 101 1.15 -6.87 3.09
C PHE A 101 1.17 -5.36 3.36
N TYR A 102 0.71 -4.53 2.41
CA TYR A 102 0.54 -3.08 2.58
C TYR A 102 1.80 -2.32 3.05
N VAL A 103 2.99 -2.86 2.77
CA VAL A 103 4.26 -2.32 3.30
C VAL A 103 4.48 -0.87 2.84
N ARG A 104 4.11 -0.55 1.59
CA ARG A 104 4.29 0.82 1.06
C ARG A 104 3.31 1.79 1.72
N THR A 105 2.08 1.35 1.95
CA THR A 105 1.04 2.10 2.64
C THR A 105 1.45 2.42 4.08
N VAL A 106 1.84 1.41 4.85
CA VAL A 106 2.27 1.56 6.26
C VAL A 106 3.48 2.47 6.36
N LEU A 107 4.50 2.29 5.51
CA LEU A 107 5.68 3.15 5.50
C LEU A 107 5.32 4.60 5.20
N LYS A 108 4.37 4.85 4.31
CA LYS A 108 3.93 6.21 4.00
C LYS A 108 3.20 6.85 5.19
N LEU A 109 2.33 6.11 5.87
CA LEU A 109 1.68 6.57 7.10
C LEU A 109 2.71 6.90 8.19
N GLN A 110 3.72 6.04 8.40
CA GLN A 110 4.79 6.27 9.38
C GLN A 110 5.69 7.46 9.06
N VAL A 111 5.83 7.84 7.79
CA VAL A 111 6.60 9.04 7.39
C VAL A 111 5.82 10.32 7.66
N PHE A 112 4.51 10.31 7.42
CA PHE A 112 3.66 11.49 7.63
C PHE A 112 3.19 11.64 9.08
N GLU A 113 3.20 10.57 9.87
CA GLU A 113 2.77 10.53 11.28
C GLU A 113 1.42 11.25 11.51
N PRO A 114 0.33 10.85 10.82
CA PRO A 114 -0.96 11.51 10.95
C PRO A 114 -1.52 11.37 12.38
N THR A 115 -2.17 12.41 12.88
CA THR A 115 -2.85 12.38 14.19
C THR A 115 -4.17 11.61 14.12
N GLU A 116 -4.83 11.62 12.96
CA GLU A 116 -6.07 10.90 12.71
C GLU A 116 -6.04 10.21 11.34
N ILE A 117 -6.52 8.97 11.27
CA ILE A 117 -6.61 8.15 10.06
C ILE A 117 -8.07 7.78 9.82
N LEU A 118 -8.61 8.24 8.69
CA LEU A 118 -9.95 7.91 8.20
C LEU A 118 -9.88 6.66 7.32
N LEU A 119 -10.72 5.69 7.62
CA LEU A 119 -10.89 4.47 6.84
C LEU A 119 -12.34 4.35 6.37
N VAL A 120 -12.55 3.71 5.21
CA VAL A 120 -13.91 3.45 4.72
C VAL A 120 -14.62 2.47 5.68
N SER A 121 -15.79 2.84 6.18
CA SER A 121 -16.67 1.94 6.92
C SER A 121 -17.07 0.75 6.04
N THR A 122 -16.61 -0.45 6.39
CA THR A 122 -17.02 -1.68 5.72
C THR A 122 -18.34 -2.20 6.30
N SER A 123 -19.23 -2.69 5.43
CA SER A 123 -20.65 -3.00 5.70
C SER A 123 -20.94 -4.11 6.72
N GLY A 124 -19.93 -4.63 7.42
CA GLY A 124 -20.06 -5.70 8.39
C GLY A 124 -19.76 -5.19 9.81
N PRO A 125 -20.65 -5.39 10.79
CA PRO A 125 -20.32 -5.11 12.19
C PRO A 125 -19.07 -5.90 12.58
N ASN A 126 -18.06 -5.20 13.12
CA ASN A 126 -16.80 -5.75 13.62
C ASN A 126 -15.87 -6.44 12.59
N GLN A 127 -16.08 -6.27 11.28
CA GLN A 127 -15.17 -6.83 10.29
C GLN A 127 -14.12 -5.79 9.87
N LYS A 128 -12.95 -5.83 10.51
CA LYS A 128 -11.76 -5.07 10.06
C LYS A 128 -11.23 -5.67 8.77
N SER A 129 -10.88 -4.81 7.79
CA SER A 129 -10.12 -5.27 6.62
C SER A 129 -8.69 -5.62 7.00
N LYS A 130 -7.98 -6.35 6.13
CA LYS A 130 -6.57 -6.65 6.36
C LYS A 130 -5.73 -5.38 6.49
N MET A 131 -5.98 -4.39 5.63
CA MET A 131 -5.34 -3.08 5.68
C MET A 131 -5.64 -2.37 7.01
N TYR A 132 -6.91 -2.37 7.46
CA TYR A 132 -7.28 -1.80 8.76
C TYR A 132 -6.41 -2.42 9.86
N SER A 133 -6.38 -3.74 9.98
CA SER A 133 -5.68 -4.42 11.07
C SER A 133 -4.18 -4.11 11.06
N LEU A 134 -3.56 -4.06 9.88
CA LEU A 134 -2.14 -3.71 9.75
C LEU A 134 -1.87 -2.25 10.11
N ILE A 135 -2.74 -1.31 9.72
CA ILE A 135 -2.59 0.10 10.11
C ILE A 135 -2.73 0.24 11.63
N GLU A 136 -3.71 -0.43 12.24
CA GLU A 136 -3.90 -0.39 13.70
C GLU A 136 -2.73 -0.99 14.48
N GLU A 137 -2.09 -2.05 13.95
CA GLU A 137 -0.94 -2.70 14.57
C GLU A 137 0.36 -1.90 14.39
N GLU A 138 0.60 -1.33 13.21
CA GLU A 138 1.90 -0.74 12.83
C GLU A 138 1.96 0.79 12.95
N VAL A 139 0.82 1.48 13.01
CA VAL A 139 0.73 2.95 13.06
C VAL A 139 0.22 3.39 14.43
N ILE A 140 1.10 3.27 15.43
CA ILE A 140 0.79 3.59 16.82
C ILE A 140 0.66 5.10 17.02
N GLY A 141 -0.34 5.51 17.82
CA GLY A 141 -0.55 6.91 18.23
C GLY A 141 -1.51 7.69 17.34
N SER A 142 -1.89 7.16 16.18
CA SER A 142 -2.95 7.73 15.34
C SER A 142 -4.33 7.24 15.79
N LYS A 143 -5.30 8.16 15.89
CA LYS A 143 -6.70 7.79 16.08
C LYS A 143 -7.28 7.26 14.77
N ILE A 144 -7.85 6.06 14.76
CA ILE A 144 -8.52 5.51 13.58
C ILE A 144 -10.02 5.77 13.66
N VAL A 145 -10.60 6.32 12.59
CA VAL A 145 -12.04 6.61 12.47
C VAL A 145 -12.59 5.99 11.20
N CYS A 146 -13.69 5.25 11.31
CA CYS A 146 -14.41 4.71 10.16
C CYS A 146 -15.43 5.73 9.65
N VAL A 147 -15.36 6.07 8.37
CA VAL A 147 -16.22 7.06 7.69
C VAL A 147 -17.06 6.38 6.63
N ASP A 148 -18.34 6.76 6.54
CA ASP A 148 -19.28 6.16 5.59
C ASP A 148 -18.81 6.29 4.14
N ARG A 149 -19.05 5.23 3.34
CA ARG A 149 -18.61 5.15 1.93
C ARG A 149 -19.10 6.32 1.08
N ARG A 150 -20.21 6.98 1.43
CA ARG A 150 -20.76 8.13 0.70
C ARG A 150 -19.82 9.33 0.60
N TYR A 151 -18.92 9.51 1.57
CA TYR A 151 -17.97 10.61 1.61
C TYR A 151 -16.74 10.40 0.71
N TRP A 152 -16.57 9.20 0.17
CA TRP A 152 -15.41 8.82 -0.65
C TRP A 152 -15.74 8.96 -2.13
N SER A 153 -15.81 10.18 -2.63
CA SER A 153 -16.30 10.49 -3.99
C SER A 153 -15.25 11.23 -4.80
N GLU A 154 -14.83 10.68 -5.95
CA GLU A 154 -13.89 11.35 -6.86
C GLU A 154 -14.47 12.68 -7.37
N PRO A 155 -15.74 12.78 -7.83
CA PRO A 155 -16.33 14.06 -8.20
C PRO A 155 -16.24 15.11 -7.09
N ALA A 156 -16.59 14.75 -5.85
CA ALA A 156 -16.50 15.69 -4.73
C ALA A 156 -15.04 16.10 -4.46
N GLY A 157 -14.08 15.18 -4.55
CA GLY A 157 -12.66 15.49 -4.43
C GLY A 157 -12.17 16.46 -5.50
N MET A 158 -12.66 16.33 -6.73
CA MET A 158 -12.37 17.27 -7.82
C MET A 158 -12.98 18.65 -7.57
N ASP A 159 -14.19 18.70 -6.99
CA ASP A 159 -14.82 19.96 -6.59
C ASP A 159 -14.02 20.66 -5.47
N PHE A 160 -13.49 19.90 -4.50
CA PHE A 160 -12.59 20.47 -3.49
C PHE A 160 -11.28 20.98 -4.07
N ILE A 161 -10.67 20.28 -5.05
CA ILE A 161 -9.49 20.80 -5.77
C ILE A 161 -9.83 22.14 -6.43
N GLN A 162 -10.99 22.23 -7.10
CA GLN A 162 -11.42 23.45 -7.76
C GLN A 162 -11.65 24.62 -6.79
N GLN A 163 -12.10 24.35 -5.57
CA GLN A 163 -12.46 25.36 -4.58
C GLN A 163 -11.29 25.78 -3.67
N LEU A 164 -10.40 24.85 -3.33
CA LEU A 164 -9.39 25.04 -2.28
C LEU A 164 -7.97 25.24 -2.81
N ALA A 165 -7.65 24.76 -4.02
CA ALA A 165 -6.33 24.97 -4.59
C ALA A 165 -6.12 26.41 -5.06
N PHE A 166 -4.85 26.83 -5.15
CA PHE A 166 -4.50 28.12 -5.74
C PHE A 166 -4.99 28.19 -7.18
N PRO A 167 -5.68 29.27 -7.60
CA PRO A 167 -6.29 29.37 -8.94
C PRO A 167 -5.31 29.07 -10.09
N GLU A 168 -4.05 29.47 -9.95
CA GLU A 168 -2.98 29.23 -10.90
C GLU A 168 -2.57 27.75 -11.04
N ASP A 169 -2.79 26.94 -10.00
CA ASP A 169 -2.38 25.53 -9.95
C ASP A 169 -3.53 24.55 -10.24
N VAL A 170 -4.80 25.00 -10.18
CA VAL A 170 -5.99 24.13 -10.30
C VAL A 170 -5.91 23.21 -11.51
N GLU A 171 -5.64 23.75 -12.70
CA GLU A 171 -5.63 22.94 -13.93
C GLU A 171 -4.46 21.95 -13.96
N ALA A 172 -3.30 22.35 -13.45
CA ALA A 172 -2.15 21.45 -13.32
C ALA A 172 -2.45 20.29 -12.35
N ILE A 173 -3.11 20.60 -11.23
CA ILE A 173 -3.53 19.59 -10.25
C ILE A 173 -4.56 18.65 -10.87
N LYS A 174 -5.59 19.16 -11.56
CA LYS A 174 -6.59 18.31 -12.24
C LYS A 174 -5.97 17.35 -13.25
N VAL A 175 -4.97 17.80 -14.00
CA VAL A 175 -4.21 16.93 -14.92
C VAL A 175 -3.43 15.88 -14.14
N ALA A 176 -2.74 16.27 -13.05
CA ALA A 176 -1.96 15.36 -12.22
C ALA A 176 -2.82 14.34 -11.46
N THR A 177 -4.08 14.66 -11.17
CA THR A 177 -5.03 13.76 -10.52
C THR A 177 -5.80 12.88 -11.50
N GLY A 178 -5.65 13.11 -12.81
CA GLY A 178 -6.22 12.26 -13.86
C GLY A 178 -5.82 10.78 -13.69
N GLY A 179 -6.80 9.92 -13.45
CA GLY A 179 -6.59 8.48 -13.22
C GLY A 179 -6.23 8.09 -11.78
N ASN A 180 -6.13 9.05 -10.86
CA ASN A 180 -5.85 8.83 -9.44
C ASN A 180 -7.13 8.75 -8.59
N PHE A 181 -8.10 7.96 -9.06
CA PHE A 181 -9.44 7.81 -8.48
C PHE A 181 -9.44 7.67 -6.94
N TYR A 182 -8.64 6.74 -6.39
CA TYR A 182 -8.64 6.47 -4.96
C TYR A 182 -8.04 7.62 -4.17
N ALA A 183 -6.98 8.27 -4.67
CA ALA A 183 -6.38 9.41 -3.99
C ALA A 183 -7.35 10.61 -3.96
N THR A 184 -8.05 10.88 -5.07
CA THR A 184 -9.07 11.93 -5.14
C THR A 184 -10.27 11.63 -4.23
N CYS A 185 -10.73 10.37 -4.16
CA CYS A 185 -11.75 9.95 -3.19
C CYS A 185 -11.29 10.16 -1.74
N CYS A 186 -10.00 9.94 -1.44
CA CYS A 186 -9.47 10.18 -0.10
C CYS A 186 -9.49 11.67 0.24
N LEU A 187 -9.14 12.56 -0.71
CA LEU A 187 -9.23 13.99 -0.48
C LEU A 187 -10.65 14.41 -0.12
N ALA A 188 -11.66 13.93 -0.85
CA ALA A 188 -13.06 14.19 -0.54
C ALA A 188 -13.42 13.81 0.91
N ALA A 189 -13.01 12.61 1.34
CA ALA A 189 -13.31 12.13 2.68
C ALA A 189 -12.62 12.90 3.80
N VAL A 190 -11.47 13.54 3.54
CA VAL A 190 -10.82 14.41 4.53
C VAL A 190 -11.48 15.80 4.58
N CYS A 191 -11.96 16.30 3.45
CA CYS A 191 -12.54 17.64 3.33
C CYS A 191 -14.04 17.70 3.71
N GLU A 192 -14.73 16.56 3.75
CA GLU A 192 -16.12 16.43 4.21
C GLU A 192 -16.18 16.09 5.71
N PRO A 193 -16.74 16.96 6.58
CA PRO A 193 -17.01 16.63 7.98
C PRO A 193 -18.29 15.81 8.21
#